data_AF-A0A327XX97-F1
#
_entry.id   AF-A0A327XX97-F1
#
_cell.length_a   1.000
_cell.length_b   1.000
_cell.length_c   1.000
_cell.angle_alpha   90.00
_cell.angle_beta   90.00
_cell.angle_gamma   90.00
#
_symmetry.space_group_name_H-M   'P 1'
#
loop_
_entity.id
_entity.type
_entity.pdbx_description
1 polymer ?
#
loop_
_entity_poly.entity_id
_entity_poly.type
_entity_poly.pdbx_seq_one_letter_code
_entity_poly.pdbx_strand_id
1 'polypeptide(L)'
;MTVTPDIQIARAARKRPIAEIGAALGIPPEHLLPYGHDKAKESRDFINGLEARPDGKLILVTAINPTPAGEGKTTTTVGLGDGLSRIGRNAAICIREASLEPNFGMKGGAAGVPRSCRWKR
;
A
#
# COMPACT_ATOMS: atom_id res chain seq x y z
N MET A 1 -8.00 -5.37 27.03
CA MET A 1 -7.30 -4.48 26.09
C MET A 1 -8.29 -4.01 25.04
N THR A 2 -8.55 -2.71 24.94
CA THR A 2 -9.47 -2.14 23.94
C THR A 2 -8.73 -1.99 22.60
N VAL A 3 -9.09 -2.81 21.62
CA VAL A 3 -8.58 -2.68 20.25
C VAL A 3 -9.39 -1.60 19.54
N THR A 4 -8.70 -0.58 19.02
CA THR A 4 -9.33 0.48 18.23
C THR A 4 -9.81 -0.10 16.89
N PRO A 5 -11.06 0.16 16.46
CA PRO A 5 -11.55 -0.30 15.16
C PRO A 5 -10.70 0.24 14.00
N ASP A 6 -10.47 -0.57 12.97
CA ASP A 6 -9.62 -0.20 11.81
C ASP A 6 -10.04 1.10 11.14
N ILE A 7 -11.36 1.35 11.05
CA ILE A 7 -11.89 2.59 10.48
C ILE A 7 -11.50 3.84 11.28
N GLN A 8 -11.39 3.73 12.60
CA GLN A 8 -10.96 4.86 13.44
C GLN A 8 -9.46 5.12 13.26
N ILE A 9 -8.66 4.06 13.21
CA ILE A 9 -7.22 4.16 12.91
C ILE A 9 -6.99 4.81 11.54
N ALA A 10 -7.73 4.38 10.53
CA ALA A 10 -7.65 4.92 9.19
C ALA A 10 -8.01 6.41 9.10
N ARG A 11 -9.03 6.85 9.84
CA ARG A 11 -9.45 8.27 9.88
C ARG A 11 -8.47 9.15 10.66
N ALA A 12 -7.81 8.59 11.69
CA ALA A 12 -6.81 9.30 12.48
C ALA A 12 -5.43 9.38 11.79
N ALA A 13 -5.20 8.59 10.74
CA ALA A 13 -3.91 8.54 10.05
C ALA A 13 -3.57 9.88 9.36
N ARG A 14 -2.39 10.42 9.67
CA ARG A 14 -1.83 11.60 8.98
C ARG A 14 -1.20 11.14 7.67
N LYS A 15 -1.96 11.28 6.58
CA LYS A 15 -1.48 10.94 5.24
C LYS A 15 -0.53 12.03 4.75
N ARG A 16 0.57 11.61 4.12
CA ARG A 16 1.47 12.52 3.41
C ARG A 16 0.90 12.83 2.02
N PRO A 17 1.11 14.05 1.50
CA PRO A 17 0.80 14.37 0.12
C PRO A 17 1.48 13.39 -0.84
N ILE A 18 0.76 12.96 -1.87
CA ILE A 18 1.29 11.99 -2.84
C ILE A 18 2.54 12.51 -3.56
N ALA A 19 2.66 13.82 -3.75
CA ALA A 19 3.84 14.45 -4.33
C ALA A 19 5.10 14.20 -3.50
N GLU A 20 5.01 14.24 -2.17
CA GLU A 20 6.16 13.92 -1.29
C GLU A 20 6.55 12.44 -1.37
N ILE A 21 5.56 11.55 -1.56
CA ILE A 21 5.79 10.12 -1.72
C ILE A 21 6.48 9.86 -3.08
N GLY A 22 6.01 10.51 -4.15
CA GLY A 22 6.63 10.45 -5.47
C GLY A 22 8.08 10.94 -5.43
N ALA A 23 8.34 12.06 -4.76
CA ALA A 23 9.71 12.57 -4.58
C ALA A 23 10.63 11.59 -3.83
N ALA A 24 10.12 10.92 -2.78
CA ALA A 24 10.88 9.89 -2.06
C ALA A 24 11.19 8.65 -2.91
N LEU A 25 10.38 8.39 -3.94
CA LEU A 25 10.57 7.30 -4.92
C LEU A 25 11.35 7.75 -6.17
N GLY A 26 11.73 9.03 -6.27
CA GLY A 26 12.41 9.57 -7.44
C GLY A 26 11.52 9.70 -8.67
N ILE A 27 10.21 9.88 -8.47
CA ILE A 27 9.22 10.11 -9.53
C ILE A 27 9.03 11.63 -9.69
N PRO A 28 9.38 12.21 -10.84
CA PRO A 28 9.16 13.62 -11.11
C PRO A 28 7.66 13.99 -11.11
N PRO A 29 7.29 15.21 -10.67
CA PRO A 29 5.89 15.64 -10.58
C PRO A 29 5.15 15.63 -11.91
N GLU A 30 5.83 15.86 -13.04
CA GLU A 30 5.27 15.80 -14.40
C GLU A 30 4.80 14.39 -14.81
N HIS A 31 5.32 13.36 -14.15
CA HIS A 31 4.97 11.96 -14.39
C HIS A 31 3.99 11.42 -13.35
N LEU A 32 3.58 12.25 -12.40
CA LEU A 32 2.63 11.93 -11.34
C LEU A 32 1.31 12.61 -11.65
N LEU A 33 0.29 11.84 -12.05
CA LEU A 33 -1.07 12.35 -12.30
C LEU A 33 -1.92 12.21 -11.02
N PRO A 34 -2.09 13.27 -10.22
CA PRO A 34 -2.77 13.18 -8.93
C PRO A 34 -4.28 12.98 -9.10
N TYR A 35 -4.85 12.15 -8.23
CA TYR A 35 -6.29 12.01 -8.04
C TYR A 35 -6.61 12.41 -6.59
N GLY A 36 -6.79 13.72 -6.37
CA GLY A 36 -6.83 14.28 -5.02
C GLY A 36 -5.43 14.41 -4.40
N HIS A 37 -5.35 14.41 -3.06
CA HIS A 37 -4.09 14.73 -2.35
C HIS A 37 -3.26 13.51 -1.95
N ASP A 38 -3.87 12.33 -1.89
CA ASP A 38 -3.27 11.10 -1.35
C ASP A 38 -3.10 9.98 -2.40
N LYS A 39 -3.39 10.26 -3.68
CA LYS A 39 -3.40 9.28 -4.78
C LYS A 39 -2.82 9.87 -6.04
N ALA A 40 -2.18 9.02 -6.85
CA ALA A 40 -1.78 9.38 -8.20
C ALA A 40 -1.66 8.14 -9.09
N LYS A 41 -1.72 8.37 -10.39
CA LYS A 41 -1.24 7.43 -11.41
C LYS A 41 0.13 7.88 -11.91
N GLU A 42 0.94 6.92 -12.34
CA GLU A 42 2.24 7.17 -12.96
C GLU A 42 2.10 7.17 -14.48
N SER A 43 2.86 8.03 -15.16
CA SER A 43 2.89 8.07 -16.63
C SER A 43 3.58 6.82 -17.19
N ARG A 44 3.15 6.38 -18.38
CA ARG A 44 3.79 5.27 -19.08
C ARG A 44 5.22 5.62 -19.51
N ASP A 45 5.44 6.86 -19.91
CA ASP A 45 6.74 7.35 -20.38
C ASP A 45 7.80 7.24 -19.29
N PHE A 46 7.43 7.51 -18.04
CA PHE A 46 8.32 7.32 -16.90
C PHE A 46 8.74 5.86 -16.75
N ILE A 47 7.77 4.93 -16.81
CA ILE A 47 8.03 3.49 -16.66
C ILE A 47 8.97 2.99 -17.76
N ASN A 48 8.72 3.37 -19.02
CA ASN A 48 9.57 3.00 -20.15
C ASN A 48 11.00 3.55 -19.99
N GLY A 49 11.16 4.73 -19.38
CA GLY A 49 12.46 5.31 -19.06
C GLY A 49 13.26 4.57 -17.97
N LEU A 50 12.67 3.59 -17.29
CA LEU A 50 13.33 2.80 -16.24
C LEU A 50 13.96 1.50 -16.75
N GLU A 51 13.76 1.10 -18.01
CA GLU A 51 14.21 -0.20 -18.53
C GLU A 51 15.72 -0.45 -18.39
N ALA A 52 16.53 0.61 -18.42
CA ALA A 52 17.98 0.52 -18.24
C ALA A 52 18.43 0.38 -16.78
N ARG A 53 17.52 0.55 -15.80
CA ARG A 53 17.85 0.46 -14.37
C ARG A 53 17.84 -1.00 -13.94
N PRO A 54 18.76 -1.41 -13.04
CA PRO A 54 18.75 -2.76 -12.50
C PRO A 54 17.49 -2.99 -11.64
N ASP A 55 16.93 -4.18 -11.74
CA ASP A 55 15.80 -4.60 -10.91
C ASP A 55 16.18 -4.62 -9.41
N GLY A 56 15.22 -4.22 -8.59
CA GLY A 56 15.30 -4.35 -7.13
C GLY A 56 15.16 -5.80 -6.65
N LYS A 57 15.11 -5.98 -5.33
CA LYS A 57 14.81 -7.29 -4.74
C LYS A 57 13.31 -7.52 -4.70
N LEU A 58 12.85 -8.61 -5.32
CA LEU A 58 11.45 -9.05 -5.27
C LEU A 58 11.21 -9.96 -4.07
N ILE A 59 10.31 -9.58 -3.17
CA ILE A 59 9.91 -10.38 -2.01
C ILE A 59 8.44 -10.78 -2.20
N LEU A 60 8.19 -12.07 -2.40
CA LEU A 60 6.86 -12.63 -2.51
C LEU A 60 6.33 -13.05 -1.12
N VAL A 61 5.22 -12.45 -0.70
CA VAL A 61 4.52 -12.86 0.52
C VAL A 61 3.41 -13.84 0.16
N THR A 62 3.57 -15.09 0.58
CA THR A 62 2.55 -16.14 0.46
C THR A 62 2.03 -16.56 1.84
N ALA A 63 0.94 -17.30 1.86
CA ALA A 63 0.31 -17.82 3.07
C ALA A 63 -0.09 -19.29 2.83
N ILE A 64 -0.49 -19.99 3.89
CA ILE A 64 -0.98 -21.37 3.78
C ILE A 64 -2.43 -21.36 3.26
N ASN A 65 -3.07 -22.53 3.22
CA ASN A 65 -4.44 -22.64 2.75
C ASN A 65 -5.39 -21.89 3.69
N PRO A 66 -6.27 -21.02 3.16
CA PRO A 66 -7.05 -20.09 3.96
C PRO A 66 -7.90 -20.83 4.99
N THR A 67 -7.68 -20.50 6.25
CA THR A 67 -8.46 -21.01 7.39
C THR A 67 -9.43 -19.94 7.91
N PRO A 68 -10.54 -20.32 8.57
CA PRO A 68 -11.48 -19.36 9.19
C PRO A 68 -10.85 -18.43 10.23
N ALA A 69 -9.69 -18.80 10.78
CA ALA A 69 -8.93 -17.98 11.73
C ALA A 69 -8.31 -16.73 11.09
N GLY A 70 -8.16 -16.71 9.75
CA GLY A 70 -7.58 -15.60 9.01
C GLY A 70 -6.05 -15.54 9.14
N GLU A 71 -5.35 -15.53 8.01
CA GLU A 71 -3.89 -15.64 8.01
C GLU A 71 -3.14 -14.31 8.03
N GLY A 72 -3.87 -13.20 7.87
CA GLY A 72 -3.27 -11.87 7.94
C GLY A 72 -2.26 -11.54 6.84
N LYS A 73 -2.28 -12.24 5.68
CA LYS A 73 -1.34 -12.03 4.58
C LYS A 73 -1.11 -10.56 4.23
N THR A 74 -2.19 -9.81 4.00
CA THR A 74 -2.11 -8.38 3.64
C THR A 74 -1.53 -7.53 4.78
N THR A 75 -1.87 -7.85 6.03
CA THR A 75 -1.29 -7.19 7.22
C THR A 75 0.22 -7.42 7.30
N THR A 76 0.66 -8.66 7.04
CA THR A 76 2.09 -9.01 7.02
C THR A 76 2.82 -8.31 5.87
N THR A 77 2.22 -8.23 4.69
CA THR A 77 2.80 -7.52 3.54
C THR A 77 3.02 -6.04 3.86
N VAL A 78 2.03 -5.35 4.45
CA VAL A 78 2.20 -3.93 4.75
C VAL A 78 3.14 -3.71 5.94
N GLY A 79 3.05 -4.54 6.99
CA GLY A 79 3.97 -4.48 8.13
C GLY A 79 5.43 -4.72 7.72
N LEU A 80 5.68 -5.63 6.77
CA LEU A 80 7.00 -5.89 6.23
C LEU A 80 7.58 -4.66 5.52
N GLY A 81 6.82 -4.00 4.64
CA GLY A 81 7.32 -2.82 3.94
C GLY A 81 7.51 -1.61 4.85
N ASP A 82 6.66 -1.42 5.86
CA ASP A 82 6.88 -0.39 6.88
C ASP A 82 8.13 -0.69 7.73
N GLY A 83 8.38 -1.98 8.05
CA GLY A 83 9.61 -2.43 8.71
C GLY A 83 10.87 -2.18 7.89
N LEU A 84 10.83 -2.51 6.59
CA LEU A 84 11.93 -2.24 5.64
C LEU A 84 12.22 -0.73 5.52
N SER A 85 11.16 0.09 5.49
CA SER A 85 11.30 1.55 5.45
C SER A 85 11.97 2.08 6.73
N ARG A 86 11.62 1.52 7.91
CA ARG A 86 12.22 1.92 9.20
C ARG A 86 13.71 1.59 9.32
N ILE A 87 14.18 0.52 8.69
CA ILE A 87 15.60 0.17 8.66
C ILE A 87 16.37 0.91 7.54
N GLY A 88 15.75 1.90 6.89
CA GLY A 88 16.38 2.73 5.87
C GLY A 88 16.46 2.09 4.48
N ARG A 89 15.71 1.01 4.22
CA ARG A 89 15.62 0.44 2.86
C ARG A 89 14.54 1.16 2.06
N ASN A 90 14.85 1.53 0.82
CA ASN A 90 13.86 2.01 -0.13
C ASN A 90 13.00 0.82 -0.58
N ALA A 91 11.80 0.70 -0.01
CA ALA A 91 10.89 -0.42 -0.24
C ALA A 91 9.50 0.09 -0.63
N ALA A 92 8.92 -0.54 -1.65
CA ALA A 92 7.55 -0.32 -2.08
C ALA A 92 6.76 -1.61 -1.93
N ILE A 93 5.46 -1.47 -1.65
CA ILE A 93 4.52 -2.59 -1.51
C ILE A 93 3.52 -2.55 -2.66
N CYS A 94 3.27 -3.72 -3.25
CA CYS A 94 2.27 -3.91 -4.30
C CYS A 94 1.14 -4.82 -3.77
N ILE A 95 -0.09 -4.31 -3.81
CA ILE A 95 -1.31 -5.06 -3.44
C ILE A 95 -2.34 -4.96 -4.56
N ARG A 96 -3.24 -5.94 -4.62
CA ARG A 96 -4.37 -5.93 -5.56
C ARG A 96 -5.47 -4.99 -5.06
N GLU A 97 -6.12 -4.29 -5.99
CA GLU A 97 -7.32 -3.54 -5.68
C GLU A 97 -8.45 -4.52 -5.29
N ALA A 98 -9.16 -4.21 -4.20
CA ALA A 98 -10.30 -5.00 -3.75
C ALA A 98 -11.52 -4.73 -4.65
N SER A 99 -12.27 -5.80 -4.97
CA SER A 99 -13.55 -5.67 -5.67
C SER A 99 -14.50 -4.75 -4.88
N LEU A 100 -15.32 -4.01 -5.61
CA LEU A 100 -16.33 -3.14 -5.02
C LEU A 100 -17.54 -3.94 -4.50
N GLU A 101 -17.85 -5.09 -5.11
CA GLU A 101 -19.05 -5.90 -4.85
C GLU A 101 -19.22 -6.35 -3.38
N PRO A 102 -18.17 -6.79 -2.66
CA PRO A 102 -18.30 -7.19 -1.26
C PRO A 102 -18.75 -6.07 -0.32
N ASN A 103 -18.56 -4.80 -0.71
CA ASN A 103 -18.97 -3.66 0.14
C ASN A 103 -20.48 -3.50 0.23
N PHE A 104 -21.24 -4.03 -0.74
CA PHE A 104 -22.70 -3.93 -0.77
C PHE A 104 -23.39 -5.21 -0.25
N GLY A 105 -22.63 -6.25 0.09
CA GLY A 105 -23.11 -7.50 0.67
C GLY A 105 -22.63 -7.69 2.12
N MET A 106 -21.63 -8.57 2.32
CA MET A 106 -21.00 -8.80 3.62
C MET A 106 -19.88 -7.78 3.88
N LYS A 107 -20.14 -6.80 4.76
CA LYS A 107 -19.21 -5.90 5.48
C LYS A 107 -17.82 -5.75 4.82
N GLY A 108 -17.64 -4.66 4.07
CA GLY A 108 -16.36 -4.24 3.49
C GLY A 108 -15.22 -4.21 4.52
N GLY A 109 -14.30 -5.17 4.40
CA GLY A 109 -13.13 -5.30 5.26
C GLY A 109 -12.03 -4.33 4.86
N ALA A 110 -11.39 -3.69 5.85
CA ALA A 110 -10.20 -2.88 5.64
C ALA A 110 -9.07 -3.73 5.02
N ALA A 111 -8.34 -3.16 4.06
CA ALA A 111 -7.11 -3.75 3.55
C ALA A 111 -6.01 -3.66 4.63
N GLY A 112 -5.92 -4.69 5.48
CA GLY A 112 -4.92 -4.83 6.55
C GLY A 112 -5.39 -4.28 7.90
N VAL A 113 -5.09 -4.99 8.99
CA VAL A 113 -5.47 -4.65 10.38
C VAL A 113 -4.26 -3.98 11.10
N PRO A 114 -4.33 -3.69 12.41
CA PRO A 114 -4.59 -2.39 13.03
C PRO A 114 -3.42 -1.37 12.99
N ARG A 115 -2.31 -1.64 12.30
CA ARG A 115 -1.17 -0.69 12.19
C ARG A 115 -0.60 -0.55 10.79
N SER A 116 -1.15 -1.28 9.84
CA SER A 116 -0.58 -1.47 8.50
C SER A 116 -1.55 -1.08 7.39
N CYS A 117 -2.56 -0.25 7.68
CA CYS A 117 -3.46 0.26 6.64
C CYS A 117 -2.74 1.36 5.84
N ARG A 118 -2.04 1.02 4.75
CA ARG A 118 -1.65 2.01 3.75
C ARG A 118 -2.73 2.12 2.69
N TRP A 119 -3.40 3.27 2.65
CA TRP A 119 -4.44 3.59 1.69
C TRP A 119 -3.82 3.78 0.29
N LYS A 120 -4.01 2.79 -0.60
CA LYS A 120 -4.08 2.99 -2.05
C LYS A 120 -5.54 2.80 -2.46
N ARG A 121 -6.32 3.85 -2.29
CA ARG A 121 -7.07 4.38 -3.42
C ARG A 121 -6.55 5.76 -3.52
#